data_AF-A0A7X7F309-F1
#
_entry.id   AF-A0A7X7F309-F1
#
_cell.length_a   1.000
_cell.length_b   1.000
_cell.length_c   1.000
_cell.angle_alpha   90.00
_cell.angle_beta   90.00
_cell.angle_gamma   90.00
#
_symmetry.space_group_name_H-M   'P 1'
#
loop_
_entity.id
_entity.type
_entity.pdbx_description
1 polymer ?
#
loop_
_entity_poly.entity_id
_entity_poly.type
_entity_poly.pdbx_seq_one_letter_code
_entity_poly.pdbx_strand_id
1 'polypeptide(L)'
;MLGLESTRYDSIVWAIAASALMAAGLLVWLSHTISSVLIKRIHETRCTSSSTNTNPDSPHSSAGLDSIAGDWSALKKWIAKESPISHHSEDLFGRTALVRRLAQRLLLPFEQGVTIGLIGSYGSGKTSVIRLVQEEVASQRKIAALNVMFCNIDCWGFVDSGIALQYVLERVLEELSKHVDCLALNHLPESYRSLLAGSGGWCASLATFLKDSDPQAQLCRLTPILRAMNARLVLVVEELDRPQSSHFDPQDMEATLYRLKQVPGVSFILAGSKDAKYRIAFTKLCDHIEEI
;
A
#
# COMPACT_ATOMS: atom_id res chain seq x y z
N MET A 1 -19.36 69.52 1.58
CA MET A 1 -18.92 68.84 2.82
C MET A 1 -19.61 67.49 2.86
N LEU A 2 -18.90 66.41 3.21
CA LEU A 2 -19.24 64.97 3.06
C LEU A 2 -18.69 64.36 1.76
N GLY A 3 -17.52 63.72 1.86
CA GLY A 3 -16.88 63.03 0.73
C GLY A 3 -15.44 62.57 0.95
N LEU A 4 -14.83 62.85 2.12
CA LEU A 4 -13.41 62.55 2.37
C LEU A 4 -13.13 61.62 3.57
N GLU A 5 -14.15 61.10 4.26
CA GLU A 5 -13.93 60.22 5.43
C GLU A 5 -14.03 58.71 5.13
N SER A 6 -14.55 58.30 3.97
CA SER A 6 -14.76 56.88 3.65
C SER A 6 -13.47 56.12 3.30
N THR A 7 -12.41 56.79 2.83
CA THR A 7 -11.23 56.11 2.29
C THR A 7 -10.19 55.75 3.36
N ARG A 8 -10.23 56.40 4.54
CA ARG A 8 -9.31 56.08 5.65
C ARG A 8 -9.73 54.83 6.44
N TYR A 9 -11.02 54.55 6.53
CA TYR A 9 -11.52 53.39 7.28
C TYR A 9 -11.15 52.07 6.60
N ASP A 10 -11.22 51.98 5.27
CA ASP A 10 -10.85 50.77 4.55
C ASP A 10 -9.36 50.45 4.67
N SER A 11 -8.49 51.46 4.67
CA SER A 11 -7.04 51.24 4.77
C SER A 11 -6.63 50.62 6.11
N ILE A 12 -7.31 50.99 7.20
CA ILE A 12 -7.04 50.49 8.55
C ILE A 12 -7.56 49.06 8.70
N VAL A 13 -8.74 48.76 8.15
CA VAL A 13 -9.32 47.41 8.19
C VAL A 13 -8.46 46.41 7.41
N TRP A 14 -7.96 46.80 6.23
CA TRP A 14 -7.03 45.95 5.45
C TRP A 14 -5.68 45.75 6.14
N ALA A 15 -5.15 46.77 6.83
CA ALA A 15 -3.89 46.65 7.58
C ALA A 15 -4.02 45.70 8.79
N ILE A 16 -5.14 45.74 9.50
CA ILE A 16 -5.41 44.84 10.63
C ILE A 16 -5.60 43.39 10.14
N ALA A 17 -6.36 43.19 9.05
CA ALA A 17 -6.56 41.87 8.46
C ALA A 17 -5.25 41.24 7.94
N ALA A 18 -4.39 42.03 7.29
CA ALA A 18 -3.08 41.57 6.82
C ALA A 18 -2.13 41.20 7.98
N SER A 19 -2.18 41.97 9.08
CA SER A 19 -1.37 41.69 10.27
C SER A 19 -1.82 40.40 10.98
N ALA A 20 -3.12 40.12 11.02
CA ALA A 20 -3.67 38.89 11.59
C ALA A 20 -3.29 37.63 10.77
N LEU A 21 -3.32 37.73 9.44
CA LEU A 21 -2.89 36.65 8.54
C LEU A 21 -1.39 36.35 8.63
N MET A 22 -0.56 37.39 8.75
CA MET A 22 0.88 37.24 8.99
C MET A 22 1.17 36.58 10.34
N ALA A 23 0.45 36.96 11.40
CA ALA A 23 0.61 36.38 12.73
C ALA A 23 0.18 34.89 12.77
N ALA A 24 -0.90 34.53 12.08
CA ALA A 24 -1.36 33.14 11.98
C ALA A 24 -0.35 32.27 11.21
N GLY A 25 0.22 32.78 10.11
CA GLY A 25 1.28 32.08 9.36
C GLY A 25 2.55 31.87 10.19
N LEU A 26 2.95 32.86 10.99
CA LEU A 26 4.10 32.76 11.89
C LEU A 26 3.89 31.74 13.02
N LEU A 27 2.68 31.62 13.57
CA LEU A 27 2.35 30.63 14.61
C LEU A 27 2.36 29.19 14.05
N VAL A 28 1.85 28.98 12.84
CA VAL A 28 1.91 27.67 12.17
C VAL A 28 3.37 27.29 11.86
N TRP A 29 4.19 28.23 11.38
CA TRP A 29 5.60 27.98 11.09
C TRP A 29 6.44 27.73 12.36
N LEU A 30 6.18 28.48 13.44
CA LEU A 30 6.79 28.26 14.76
C LEU A 30 6.38 26.90 15.35
N SER A 31 5.13 26.45 15.17
CA SER A 31 4.71 25.13 15.65
C SER A 31 5.45 23.98 14.96
N HIS A 32 5.74 24.12 13.65
CA HIS A 32 6.42 23.08 12.87
C HIS A 32 7.93 23.01 13.16
N THR A 33 8.55 24.16 13.44
CA THR A 33 9.98 24.24 13.80
C THR A 33 10.22 23.81 15.25
N ILE A 34 9.36 24.21 16.19
CA ILE A 34 9.45 23.78 17.59
C ILE A 34 9.19 22.26 17.71
N SER A 35 8.23 21.71 16.96
CA SER A 35 7.97 20.26 16.91
C SER A 35 9.17 19.47 16.38
N SER A 36 9.79 19.91 15.27
CA SER A 36 10.96 19.22 14.72
C SER A 36 12.20 19.29 15.61
N VAL A 37 12.40 20.39 16.34
CA VAL A 37 13.51 20.53 17.30
C VAL A 37 13.28 19.70 18.57
N LEU A 38 12.05 19.66 19.11
CA LEU A 38 11.71 18.84 20.28
C LEU A 38 11.78 17.34 19.98
N ILE A 39 11.32 16.91 18.80
CA ILE A 39 11.42 15.50 18.36
C ILE A 39 12.90 15.09 18.23
N LYS A 40 13.76 15.98 17.70
CA LYS A 40 15.20 15.70 17.57
C LYS A 40 15.91 15.63 18.92
N ARG A 41 15.56 16.50 19.89
CA ARG A 41 16.16 16.52 21.24
C ARG A 41 15.71 15.35 22.13
N ILE A 42 14.46 14.90 21.99
CA ILE A 42 13.96 13.71 22.70
C ILE A 42 14.60 12.43 22.13
N HIS A 43 14.95 12.42 20.84
CA HIS A 43 15.69 11.32 20.22
C HIS A 43 17.17 11.28 20.65
N GLU A 44 17.83 12.43 20.80
CA GLU A 44 19.23 12.49 21.24
C GLU A 44 19.41 12.13 22.72
N THR A 45 18.46 12.49 23.58
CA THR A 45 18.53 12.20 25.03
C THR A 45 18.17 10.77 25.41
N ARG A 46 17.48 10.01 24.53
CA ARG A 46 17.24 8.56 24.71
C ARG A 46 18.36 7.66 24.19
N CYS A 47 19.37 8.20 23.51
CA CYS A 47 20.46 7.40 22.93
C CYS A 47 21.75 7.36 23.79
N THR A 48 21.78 7.99 24.96
CA THR A 48 22.93 7.93 25.88
C THR A 48 22.59 7.14 27.15
N SER A 49 22.21 5.87 27.00
CA SER A 49 22.36 4.88 28.06
C SER A 49 22.20 3.48 27.47
N SER A 50 23.16 2.60 27.77
CA SER A 50 23.28 1.20 27.31
C SER A 50 24.10 0.98 26.03
N SER A 51 25.39 1.34 26.08
CA SER A 51 26.40 0.65 25.28
C SER A 51 26.58 -0.78 25.81
N THR A 52 25.93 -1.74 25.17
CA THR A 52 26.48 -3.11 25.07
C THR A 52 26.94 -3.31 23.63
N ASN A 53 28.24 -3.42 23.52
CA ASN A 53 29.03 -3.56 22.31
C ASN A 53 28.63 -4.85 21.57
N THR A 54 27.90 -4.74 20.46
CA THR A 54 27.73 -5.85 19.51
C THR A 54 28.09 -5.34 18.13
N ASN A 55 29.22 -5.82 17.62
CA ASN A 55 29.70 -5.63 16.25
C ASN A 55 28.58 -5.85 15.22
N PRO A 56 28.40 -4.98 14.21
CA PRO A 56 27.38 -5.15 13.17
C PRO A 56 27.82 -6.09 12.02
N ASP A 57 29.02 -6.68 12.08
CA ASP A 57 29.56 -7.53 11.00
C ASP A 57 29.52 -9.03 11.35
N SER A 58 28.37 -9.54 11.77
CA SER A 58 28.13 -10.99 11.81
C SER A 58 27.37 -11.41 10.54
N PRO A 59 27.86 -12.37 9.75
CA PRO A 59 27.17 -12.81 8.55
C PRO A 59 25.86 -13.47 8.98
N HIS A 60 24.73 -12.91 8.58
CA HIS A 60 23.47 -13.64 8.62
C HIS A 60 23.68 -14.91 7.80
N SER A 61 23.76 -16.04 8.50
CA SER A 61 24.10 -17.34 7.95
C SER A 61 23.18 -17.66 6.78
N SER A 62 23.75 -17.66 5.59
CA SER A 62 23.21 -18.31 4.41
C SER A 62 23.14 -19.81 4.68
N ALA A 63 22.11 -20.27 5.38
CA ALA A 63 21.67 -21.66 5.30
C ALA A 63 21.01 -21.84 3.92
N GLY A 64 21.82 -21.72 2.86
CA GLY A 64 21.39 -21.88 1.47
C GLY A 64 21.19 -23.35 1.13
N LEU A 65 20.92 -23.63 -0.15
CA LEU A 65 20.87 -24.99 -0.73
C LEU A 65 21.98 -25.93 -0.19
N ASP A 66 23.18 -25.41 0.06
CA ASP A 66 24.32 -26.16 0.62
C ASP A 66 24.03 -26.83 1.97
N SER A 67 23.14 -26.26 2.78
CA SER A 67 22.75 -26.80 4.09
C SER A 67 21.82 -28.02 3.99
N ILE A 68 21.08 -28.15 2.88
CA ILE A 68 20.12 -29.24 2.65
C ILE A 68 20.63 -30.23 1.59
N ALA A 69 21.58 -29.82 0.74
CA ALA A 69 22.17 -30.68 -0.29
C ALA A 69 22.84 -31.93 0.29
N GLY A 70 23.31 -31.88 1.54
CA GLY A 70 23.88 -33.03 2.26
C GLY A 70 22.84 -33.99 2.83
N ASP A 71 21.57 -33.60 2.93
CA ASP A 71 20.48 -34.41 3.49
C ASP A 71 19.39 -34.64 2.43
N TRP A 72 19.52 -35.76 1.71
CA TRP A 72 18.56 -36.18 0.69
C TRP A 72 17.13 -36.33 1.21
N SER A 73 16.95 -36.73 2.47
CA SER A 73 15.62 -36.88 3.08
C SER A 73 14.96 -35.52 3.26
N ALA A 74 15.72 -34.55 3.78
CA ALA A 74 15.27 -33.17 3.92
C ALA A 74 14.97 -32.53 2.56
N LEU A 75 15.83 -32.74 1.55
CA LEU A 75 15.60 -32.25 0.19
C LEU A 75 14.32 -32.85 -0.41
N LYS A 76 14.13 -34.17 -0.29
CA LYS A 76 12.93 -34.85 -0.81
C LYS A 76 11.64 -34.33 -0.14
N LYS A 77 11.68 -34.11 1.18
CA LYS A 77 10.56 -33.53 1.92
C LYS A 77 10.27 -32.09 1.49
N TRP A 78 11.31 -31.31 1.22
CA TRP A 78 11.17 -29.94 0.73
C TRP A 78 10.56 -29.91 -0.68
N ILE A 79 11.06 -30.72 -1.62
CA ILE A 79 10.50 -30.85 -2.98
C ILE A 79 9.01 -31.24 -2.91
N ALA A 80 8.65 -32.19 -2.04
CA ALA A 80 7.29 -32.68 -1.91
C ALA A 80 6.29 -31.67 -1.27
N LYS A 81 6.77 -30.60 -0.62
CA LYS A 81 5.90 -29.64 0.07
C LYS A 81 5.06 -28.81 -0.91
N GLU A 82 5.56 -28.54 -2.12
CA GLU A 82 4.91 -27.82 -3.24
C GLU A 82 4.20 -26.48 -2.84
N SER A 83 4.46 -25.95 -1.63
CA SER A 83 3.79 -24.78 -1.09
C SER A 83 4.71 -23.57 -1.12
N PRO A 84 4.21 -22.35 -1.38
CA PRO A 84 5.04 -21.16 -1.32
C PRO A 84 5.61 -20.95 0.09
N ILE A 85 6.88 -20.56 0.17
CA ILE A 85 7.56 -20.28 1.44
C ILE A 85 7.01 -19.00 2.08
N SER A 86 7.07 -18.91 3.41
CA SER A 86 6.55 -17.76 4.16
C SER A 86 7.61 -17.09 5.03
N HIS A 87 8.73 -17.77 5.29
CA HIS A 87 9.81 -17.26 6.13
C HIS A 87 11.13 -17.13 5.39
N HIS A 88 11.89 -16.07 5.66
CA HIS A 88 13.27 -15.90 5.14
C HIS A 88 14.18 -17.10 5.43
N SER A 89 13.96 -17.82 6.53
CA SER A 89 14.70 -19.05 6.87
C SER A 89 14.44 -20.21 5.91
N GLU A 90 13.37 -20.16 5.11
CA GLU A 90 13.03 -21.17 4.10
C GLU A 90 13.58 -20.81 2.70
N ASP A 91 14.22 -19.64 2.54
CA ASP A 91 14.72 -19.13 1.25
C ASP A 91 16.05 -19.77 0.83
N LEU A 92 15.94 -21.00 0.31
CA LEU A 92 17.11 -21.74 -0.19
C LEU A 92 17.75 -21.11 -1.44
N PHE A 93 17.02 -20.25 -2.15
CA PHE A 93 17.48 -19.60 -3.38
C PHE A 93 18.14 -18.24 -3.16
N GLY A 94 18.27 -17.78 -1.91
CA GLY A 94 19.02 -16.56 -1.57
C GLY A 94 18.42 -15.27 -2.16
N ARG A 95 17.08 -15.18 -2.23
CA ARG A 95 16.32 -14.03 -2.75
C ARG A 95 16.23 -12.85 -1.78
N THR A 96 16.82 -12.96 -0.59
CA THR A 96 16.78 -11.93 0.46
C THR A 96 17.13 -10.51 -0.01
N ALA A 97 18.15 -10.32 -0.87
CA ALA A 97 18.50 -9.00 -1.38
C ALA A 97 17.40 -8.39 -2.27
N LEU A 98 16.79 -9.21 -3.13
CA LEU A 98 15.65 -8.82 -3.97
C LEU A 98 14.44 -8.47 -3.08
N VAL A 99 14.12 -9.32 -2.11
CA VAL A 99 12.99 -9.12 -1.18
C VAL A 99 13.14 -7.80 -0.42
N ARG A 100 14.31 -7.54 0.16
CA ARG A 100 14.59 -6.28 0.87
C ARG A 100 14.39 -5.05 0.00
N ARG A 101 14.89 -5.11 -1.24
CA ARG A 101 14.76 -4.00 -2.20
C ARG A 101 13.30 -3.74 -2.56
N LEU A 102 12.48 -4.78 -2.71
CA LEU A 102 11.05 -4.63 -2.97
C LEU A 102 10.29 -4.11 -1.75
N ALA A 103 10.59 -4.61 -0.55
CA ALA A 103 10.01 -4.13 0.69
C ALA A 103 10.30 -2.63 0.93
N GLN A 104 11.55 -2.20 0.71
CA GLN A 104 11.93 -0.79 0.83
C GLN A 104 11.14 0.14 -0.10
N ARG A 105 10.80 -0.31 -1.32
CA ARG A 105 9.94 0.46 -2.23
C ARG A 105 8.53 0.65 -1.68
N LEU A 106 7.96 -0.38 -1.06
CA LEU A 106 6.64 -0.32 -0.44
C LEU A 106 6.62 0.53 0.84
N LEU A 107 7.79 0.79 1.43
CA LEU A 107 7.97 1.62 2.63
C LEU A 107 8.33 3.08 2.32
N LEU A 108 8.44 3.47 1.04
CA LEU A 108 8.62 4.88 0.67
C LEU A 108 7.50 5.76 1.22
N PRO A 109 7.73 7.07 1.45
CA PRO A 109 6.71 7.98 1.99
C PRO A 109 5.37 7.88 1.26
N PHE A 110 4.26 8.14 1.96
CA PHE A 110 2.88 7.97 1.46
C PHE A 110 2.66 8.48 0.02
N GLU A 111 3.13 9.70 -0.27
CA GLU A 111 2.98 10.40 -1.57
C GLU A 111 3.78 9.76 -2.72
N GLN A 112 4.74 8.88 -2.42
CA GLN A 112 5.59 8.18 -3.39
C GLN A 112 5.12 6.74 -3.57
N GLY A 113 3.81 6.51 -3.76
CA GLY A 113 3.29 5.18 -4.06
C GLY A 113 4.08 4.52 -5.20
N VAL A 114 4.42 3.25 -5.05
CA VAL A 114 5.17 2.48 -6.05
C VAL A 114 4.42 1.20 -6.35
N THR A 115 4.28 0.89 -7.63
CA THR A 115 3.66 -0.34 -8.09
C THR A 115 4.70 -1.31 -8.64
N ILE A 116 4.63 -2.56 -8.21
CA ILE A 116 5.62 -3.59 -8.50
C ILE A 116 4.98 -4.67 -9.38
N GLY A 117 5.67 -5.06 -10.44
CA GLY A 117 5.33 -6.22 -11.28
C GLY A 117 6.33 -7.34 -11.07
N LEU A 118 5.84 -8.55 -10.81
CA LEU A 118 6.63 -9.78 -10.73
C LEU A 118 6.26 -10.67 -11.90
N ILE A 119 7.20 -10.87 -12.82
CA ILE A 119 6.96 -11.63 -14.05
C ILE A 119 7.86 -12.85 -14.08
N GLY A 120 7.29 -14.03 -14.27
CA GLY A 120 8.08 -15.26 -14.30
C GLY A 120 7.23 -16.46 -14.70
N SER A 121 7.87 -17.53 -15.15
CA SER A 121 7.17 -18.77 -15.55
C SER A 121 6.37 -19.38 -14.40
N TYR A 122 5.47 -20.31 -14.67
CA TYR A 122 4.86 -21.12 -13.61
C TYR A 122 5.95 -21.83 -12.79
N GLY A 123 5.79 -21.91 -11.47
CA GLY A 123 6.80 -22.51 -10.58
C GLY A 123 8.05 -21.66 -10.28
N SER A 124 8.21 -20.47 -10.89
CA SER A 124 9.35 -19.56 -10.59
C SER A 124 9.38 -19.05 -9.14
N GLY A 125 8.29 -19.21 -8.39
CA GLY A 125 8.19 -18.80 -6.99
C GLY A 125 7.83 -17.32 -6.80
N LYS A 126 7.01 -16.75 -7.69
CA LYS A 126 6.45 -15.39 -7.54
C LYS A 126 5.70 -15.23 -6.22
N THR A 127 4.77 -16.13 -5.92
CA THR A 127 4.00 -16.16 -4.66
C THR A 127 4.91 -16.28 -3.44
N SER A 128 6.00 -17.05 -3.53
CA SER A 128 7.02 -17.12 -2.48
C SER A 128 7.70 -15.77 -2.25
N VAL A 129 8.11 -15.07 -3.32
CA VAL A 129 8.69 -13.73 -3.21
C VAL A 129 7.71 -12.74 -2.59
N ILE A 130 6.44 -12.79 -2.97
CA ILE A 130 5.40 -11.94 -2.40
C ILE A 130 5.28 -12.14 -0.88
N ARG A 131 5.20 -13.40 -0.43
CA ARG A 131 5.11 -13.72 1.00
C ARG A 131 6.34 -13.24 1.77
N LEU A 132 7.53 -13.43 1.22
CA LEU A 132 8.76 -12.92 1.83
C LEU A 132 8.78 -11.38 1.88
N VAL A 133 8.27 -10.69 0.85
CA VAL A 133 8.13 -9.22 0.88
C VAL A 133 7.15 -8.77 1.97
N GLN A 134 6.03 -9.47 2.13
CA GLN A 134 5.07 -9.19 3.20
C GLN A 134 5.68 -9.38 4.58
N GLU A 135 6.43 -10.46 4.78
CA GLU A 135 7.16 -10.72 6.02
C GLU A 135 8.22 -9.64 6.29
N GLU A 136 9.02 -9.27 5.29
CA GLU A 136 10.06 -8.24 5.41
C GLU A 136 9.47 -6.86 5.71
N VAL A 137 8.34 -6.50 5.11
CA VAL A 137 7.62 -5.25 5.46
C VAL A 137 7.09 -5.31 6.88
N ALA A 138 6.54 -6.45 7.31
CA ALA A 138 6.04 -6.62 8.68
C ALA A 138 7.16 -6.55 9.73
N SER A 139 8.35 -7.09 9.43
CA SER A 139 9.52 -7.04 10.31
C SER A 139 10.04 -5.60 10.49
N GLN A 140 9.95 -4.78 9.44
CA GLN A 140 10.37 -3.38 9.45
C GLN A 140 9.31 -2.41 10.03
N ARG A 141 8.10 -2.88 10.35
CA ARG A 141 6.98 -2.04 10.83
C ARG A 141 7.29 -1.21 12.08
N LYS A 142 8.16 -1.70 12.97
CA LYS A 142 8.56 -0.96 14.19
C LYS A 142 9.49 0.22 13.91
N ILE A 143 10.14 0.21 12.75
CA ILE A 143 11.16 1.19 12.35
C ILE A 143 10.56 2.16 11.32
N ALA A 144 9.66 1.67 10.47
CA ALA A 144 9.02 2.46 9.43
C ALA A 144 7.95 3.40 9.99
N ALA A 145 7.93 4.63 9.49
CA ALA A 145 6.91 5.62 9.84
C ALA A 145 5.55 5.34 9.17
N LEU A 146 5.51 4.57 8.08
CA LEU A 146 4.31 4.28 7.30
C LEU A 146 3.77 2.89 7.63
N ASN A 147 2.46 2.78 7.90
CA ASN A 147 1.80 1.49 8.07
C ASN A 147 1.47 0.89 6.69
N VAL A 148 1.87 -0.35 6.41
CA VAL A 148 1.55 -1.01 5.12
C VAL A 148 0.54 -2.12 5.37
N MET A 149 -0.58 -2.07 4.64
CA MET A 149 -1.67 -3.03 4.71
C MET A 149 -1.72 -3.81 3.40
N PHE A 150 -1.66 -5.14 3.48
CA PHE A 150 -1.73 -5.99 2.29
C PHE A 150 -3.15 -6.54 2.10
N CYS A 151 -3.69 -6.39 0.91
CA CYS A 151 -4.94 -7.02 0.50
C CYS A 151 -4.64 -8.01 -0.62
N ASN A 152 -4.69 -9.31 -0.29
CA ASN A 152 -4.42 -10.38 -1.24
C ASN A 152 -5.66 -10.70 -2.07
N ILE A 153 -5.48 -10.69 -3.39
CA ILE A 153 -6.51 -10.91 -4.41
C ILE A 153 -6.00 -11.97 -5.37
N ASP A 154 -6.68 -13.11 -5.38
CA ASP A 154 -6.49 -14.17 -6.36
C ASP A 154 -7.56 -14.03 -7.44
N CYS A 155 -7.14 -13.89 -8.70
CA CYS A 155 -8.04 -13.76 -9.84
C CYS A 155 -8.33 -15.09 -10.55
N TRP A 156 -7.84 -16.21 -10.03
CA TRP A 156 -8.18 -17.52 -10.54
C TRP A 156 -9.67 -17.82 -10.40
N GLY A 157 -10.25 -18.39 -11.46
CA GLY A 157 -11.63 -18.91 -11.44
C GLY A 157 -12.72 -17.88 -11.71
N PHE A 158 -12.39 -16.60 -11.94
CA PHE A 158 -13.39 -15.64 -12.41
C PHE A 158 -13.79 -15.91 -13.86
N VAL A 159 -15.10 -15.94 -14.08
CA VAL A 159 -15.70 -16.13 -15.41
C VAL A 159 -16.13 -14.79 -16.02
N ASP A 160 -16.35 -13.77 -15.20
CA ASP A 160 -16.88 -12.46 -15.58
C ASP A 160 -16.04 -11.34 -14.94
N SER A 161 -15.68 -10.33 -15.73
CA SER A 161 -14.88 -9.19 -15.25
C SER A 161 -15.63 -8.33 -14.22
N GLY A 162 -16.94 -8.14 -14.38
CA GLY A 162 -17.78 -7.40 -13.42
C GLY A 162 -17.77 -8.04 -12.03
N ILE A 163 -17.86 -9.36 -11.96
CA ILE A 163 -17.77 -10.12 -10.71
C ILE A 163 -16.38 -9.99 -10.08
N ALA A 164 -15.31 -10.09 -10.89
CA ALA A 164 -13.94 -9.93 -10.41
C ALA A 164 -13.70 -8.52 -9.84
N LEU A 165 -14.23 -7.49 -10.50
CA LEU A 165 -14.17 -6.10 -10.06
C LEU A 165 -14.88 -5.88 -8.73
N GLN A 166 -16.10 -6.40 -8.61
CA GLN A 166 -16.86 -6.33 -7.36
C GLN A 166 -16.08 -7.01 -6.23
N TYR A 167 -15.53 -8.20 -6.48
CA TYR A 167 -14.73 -8.93 -5.51
C TYR A 167 -13.49 -8.16 -5.06
N VAL A 168 -12.75 -7.51 -5.97
CA VAL A 168 -11.59 -6.67 -5.63
C VAL A 168 -11.99 -5.55 -4.67
N LEU A 169 -13.10 -4.86 -4.96
CA LEU A 169 -13.58 -3.76 -4.12
C LEU A 169 -14.08 -4.25 -2.76
N GLU A 170 -14.79 -5.39 -2.72
CA GLU A 170 -15.21 -6.03 -1.46
C GLU A 170 -14.00 -6.33 -0.59
N ARG A 171 -12.96 -6.97 -1.16
CA ARG A 171 -11.73 -7.29 -0.43
C ARG A 171 -10.98 -6.06 0.07
N VAL A 172 -10.92 -5.00 -0.73
CA VAL A 172 -10.35 -3.71 -0.30
C VAL A 172 -11.10 -3.18 0.93
N LEU A 173 -12.42 -3.14 0.88
CA LEU A 173 -13.24 -2.61 1.96
C LEU A 173 -13.19 -3.48 3.22
N GLU A 174 -13.22 -4.81 3.06
CA GLU A 174 -13.02 -5.77 4.16
C GLU A 174 -11.66 -5.59 4.83
N GLU A 175 -10.60 -5.34 4.07
CA GLU A 175 -9.27 -5.15 4.64
C GLU A 175 -9.16 -3.79 5.37
N LEU A 176 -9.79 -2.75 4.82
CA LEU A 176 -9.87 -1.45 5.48
C LEU A 176 -10.69 -1.50 6.76
N SER A 177 -11.83 -2.18 6.77
CA SER A 177 -12.72 -2.25 7.95
C SER A 177 -12.06 -2.89 9.16
N LYS A 178 -11.11 -3.83 8.96
CA LYS A 178 -10.30 -4.43 10.04
C LYS A 178 -9.42 -3.42 10.78
N HIS A 179 -9.12 -2.28 10.16
CA HIS A 179 -8.12 -1.31 10.63
C HIS A 179 -8.70 0.07 10.92
N VAL A 180 -9.96 0.33 10.57
CA VAL A 180 -10.63 1.61 10.82
C VAL A 180 -11.44 1.51 12.11
N ASP A 181 -11.01 2.25 13.14
CA ASP A 181 -11.80 2.42 14.36
C ASP A 181 -13.12 3.14 14.06
N CYS A 182 -14.22 2.70 14.69
CA CYS A 182 -15.57 3.25 14.49
C CYS A 182 -15.66 4.78 14.68
N LEU A 183 -14.73 5.39 15.43
CA LEU A 183 -14.66 6.84 15.62
C LEU A 183 -14.16 7.58 14.36
N ALA A 184 -13.26 6.99 13.57
CA ALA A 184 -12.82 7.58 12.31
C ALA A 184 -13.91 7.51 11.22
N LEU A 185 -14.83 6.54 11.32
CA LEU A 185 -16.00 6.43 10.44
C LEU A 185 -16.92 7.65 10.57
N ASN A 186 -16.96 8.33 11.73
CA ASN A 186 -17.82 9.51 11.96
C ASN A 186 -17.47 10.75 11.11
N HIS A 187 -16.41 10.70 10.30
CA HIS A 187 -16.11 11.76 9.33
C HIS A 187 -16.31 11.32 7.88
N LEU A 188 -16.68 10.05 7.65
CA LEU A 188 -16.93 9.53 6.31
C LEU A 188 -18.38 9.78 5.86
N PRO A 189 -18.64 9.94 4.55
CA PRO A 189 -19.99 9.97 4.01
C PRO A 189 -20.78 8.71 4.38
N GLU A 190 -22.10 8.85 4.53
CA GLU A 190 -22.98 7.77 5.02
C GLU A 190 -22.90 6.50 4.16
N SER A 191 -22.74 6.65 2.84
CA SER A 191 -22.55 5.52 1.92
C SER A 191 -21.30 4.69 2.21
N TYR A 192 -20.25 5.27 2.81
CA TYR A 192 -19.04 4.55 3.20
C TYR A 192 -19.18 3.92 4.57
N ARG A 193 -19.89 4.58 5.49
CA ARG A 193 -20.19 3.97 6.79
C ARG A 193 -21.02 2.72 6.62
N SER A 194 -22.05 2.76 5.76
CA SER A 194 -22.84 1.57 5.45
C SER A 194 -22.03 0.45 4.79
N LEU A 195 -21.02 0.80 3.97
CA LEU A 195 -20.09 -0.16 3.39
C LEU A 195 -19.17 -0.79 4.45
N LEU A 196 -18.63 0.00 5.38
CA LEU A 196 -17.67 -0.45 6.38
C LEU A 196 -18.31 -1.08 7.64
N ALA A 197 -19.59 -0.78 7.93
CA ALA A 197 -20.29 -1.20 9.15
C ALA A 197 -20.81 -2.66 9.14
N GLY A 198 -20.56 -3.43 8.08
CA GLY A 198 -20.65 -4.90 8.14
C GLY A 198 -22.02 -5.57 8.19
N SER A 199 -23.13 -4.84 8.21
CA SER A 199 -24.46 -5.46 8.27
C SER A 199 -25.03 -5.80 6.88
N GLY A 200 -24.54 -6.88 6.27
CA GLY A 200 -25.28 -7.73 5.31
C GLY A 200 -25.69 -7.17 3.93
N GLY A 201 -25.22 -5.98 3.52
CA GLY A 201 -25.66 -5.31 2.28
C GLY A 201 -24.54 -4.83 1.35
N TRP A 202 -23.32 -5.38 1.46
CA TRP A 202 -22.13 -4.86 0.77
C TRP A 202 -22.25 -4.90 -0.76
N CYS A 203 -22.79 -5.98 -1.35
CA CYS A 203 -22.97 -6.08 -2.80
C CYS A 203 -23.85 -4.95 -3.37
N ALA A 204 -24.97 -4.64 -2.69
CA ALA A 204 -25.87 -3.58 -3.11
C ALA A 204 -25.25 -2.17 -2.90
N SER A 205 -24.46 -2.02 -1.84
CA SER A 205 -23.76 -0.79 -1.51
C SER A 205 -22.60 -0.50 -2.47
N LEU A 206 -21.89 -1.54 -2.94
CA LEU A 206 -20.87 -1.44 -3.97
C LEU A 206 -21.45 -1.21 -5.35
N ALA A 207 -22.55 -1.88 -5.68
CA ALA A 207 -23.25 -1.65 -6.94
C ALA A 207 -23.78 -0.21 -7.05
N THR A 208 -24.24 0.38 -5.93
CA THR A 208 -24.65 1.79 -5.89
C THR A 208 -23.46 2.74 -5.95
N PHE A 209 -22.36 2.42 -5.27
CA PHE A 209 -21.09 3.15 -5.37
C PHE A 209 -20.53 3.19 -6.81
N LEU A 210 -20.58 2.06 -7.52
CA LEU A 210 -20.13 1.95 -8.91
C LEU A 210 -21.09 2.60 -9.91
N LYS A 211 -22.37 2.73 -9.56
CA LYS A 211 -23.38 3.45 -10.37
C LYS A 211 -23.31 4.97 -10.24
N ASP A 212 -22.57 5.49 -9.27
CA ASP A 212 -22.38 6.94 -9.13
C ASP A 212 -21.63 7.50 -10.36
N SER A 213 -21.90 8.76 -10.71
CA SER A 213 -21.55 9.33 -12.02
C SER A 213 -20.04 9.48 -12.26
N ASP A 214 -19.22 9.37 -11.21
CA ASP A 214 -17.76 9.36 -11.29
C ASP A 214 -17.13 8.29 -10.37
N PRO A 215 -16.88 7.07 -10.88
CA PRO A 215 -16.22 6.00 -10.14
C PRO A 215 -14.81 6.36 -9.64
N GLN A 216 -14.09 7.28 -10.32
CA GLN A 216 -12.77 7.72 -9.85
C GLN A 216 -12.85 8.59 -8.61
N ALA A 217 -13.77 9.56 -8.60
CA ALA A 217 -14.01 10.35 -7.41
C ALA A 217 -14.34 9.48 -6.20
N GLN A 218 -15.07 8.38 -6.39
CA GLN A 218 -15.39 7.45 -5.31
C GLN A 218 -14.17 6.68 -4.80
N LEU A 219 -13.29 6.20 -5.68
CA LEU A 219 -12.04 5.55 -5.26
C LEU A 219 -11.09 6.52 -4.56
N CYS A 220 -11.01 7.78 -5.03
CA CYS A 220 -10.19 8.82 -4.41
C CYS A 220 -10.61 9.15 -2.97
N ARG A 221 -11.84 8.84 -2.56
CA ARG A 221 -12.30 8.98 -1.16
C ARG A 221 -11.67 7.97 -0.20
N LEU A 222 -10.94 6.96 -0.69
CA LEU A 222 -10.08 6.12 0.16
C LEU A 222 -8.86 6.90 0.66
N THR A 223 -8.40 7.91 -0.10
CA THR A 223 -7.19 8.67 0.21
C THR A 223 -7.21 9.33 1.59
N PRO A 224 -8.26 10.08 1.99
CA PRO A 224 -8.31 10.68 3.32
C PRO A 224 -8.29 9.64 4.44
N ILE A 225 -8.91 8.47 4.25
CA ILE A 225 -8.90 7.36 5.22
C ILE A 225 -7.47 6.84 5.39
N LEU A 226 -6.83 6.48 4.27
CA LEU A 226 -5.47 5.97 4.25
C LEU A 226 -4.47 7.00 4.82
N ARG A 227 -4.64 8.27 4.48
CA ARG A 227 -3.81 9.37 5.00
C ARG A 227 -4.01 9.59 6.50
N ALA A 228 -5.25 9.57 7.00
CA ALA A 228 -5.54 9.72 8.43
C ALA A 228 -4.95 8.58 9.26
N MET A 229 -4.94 7.36 8.69
CA MET A 229 -4.31 6.18 9.29
C MET A 229 -2.78 6.15 9.11
N ASN A 230 -2.21 7.10 8.36
CA ASN A 230 -0.82 7.05 7.89
C ASN A 230 -0.47 5.66 7.33
N ALA A 231 -1.37 5.14 6.48
CA ALA A 231 -1.35 3.79 5.97
C ALA A 231 -1.31 3.76 4.43
N ARG A 232 -0.63 2.78 3.88
CA ARG A 232 -0.64 2.44 2.46
C ARG A 232 -1.34 1.10 2.27
N LEU A 233 -2.31 1.07 1.37
CA LEU A 233 -2.97 -0.15 0.92
C LEU A 233 -2.20 -0.73 -0.27
N VAL A 234 -1.61 -1.91 -0.10
CA VAL A 234 -0.93 -2.66 -1.16
C VAL A 234 -1.84 -3.79 -1.61
N LEU A 235 -2.35 -3.67 -2.83
CA LEU A 235 -3.14 -4.70 -3.48
C LEU A 235 -2.19 -5.72 -4.11
N VAL A 236 -2.21 -6.94 -3.60
CA VAL A 236 -1.44 -8.06 -4.15
C VAL A 236 -2.37 -8.83 -5.06
N VAL A 237 -2.16 -8.72 -6.37
CA VAL A 237 -3.05 -9.31 -7.37
C VAL A 237 -2.29 -10.38 -8.13
N GLU A 238 -2.72 -11.62 -7.95
CA GLU A 238 -2.12 -12.80 -8.59
C GLU A 238 -3.04 -13.36 -9.67
N GLU A 239 -2.43 -14.01 -10.67
CA GLU A 239 -3.12 -14.85 -11.67
C GLU A 239 -4.14 -14.15 -12.58
N LEU A 240 -3.99 -12.82 -12.79
CA LEU A 240 -4.85 -12.01 -13.67
C LEU A 240 -4.86 -12.48 -15.14
N ASP A 241 -3.82 -13.16 -15.57
CA ASP A 241 -3.62 -13.63 -16.95
C ASP A 241 -4.16 -15.04 -17.21
N ARG A 242 -4.69 -15.72 -16.18
CA ARG A 242 -5.12 -17.12 -16.24
C ARG A 242 -6.57 -17.34 -16.66
N PRO A 243 -7.55 -16.47 -16.35
CA PRO A 243 -8.90 -16.65 -16.84
C PRO A 243 -8.96 -16.75 -18.39
N GLN A 244 -9.73 -17.73 -18.88
CA GLN A 244 -9.91 -18.03 -20.31
C GLN A 244 -11.39 -18.03 -20.73
N SER A 245 -12.28 -17.38 -19.97
CA SER A 245 -13.68 -17.27 -20.37
C SER A 245 -13.87 -16.14 -21.40
N SER A 246 -14.86 -16.30 -22.27
CA SER A 246 -15.28 -15.27 -23.24
C SER A 246 -15.88 -14.03 -22.59
N HIS A 247 -16.27 -14.12 -21.31
CA HIS A 247 -16.89 -13.05 -20.53
C HIS A 247 -15.91 -12.36 -19.56
N PHE A 248 -14.67 -12.83 -19.51
CA PHE A 248 -13.61 -12.18 -18.77
C PHE A 248 -12.67 -11.49 -19.74
N ASP A 249 -12.76 -10.16 -19.78
CA ASP A 249 -11.78 -9.31 -20.45
C ASP A 249 -10.74 -8.82 -19.43
N PRO A 250 -9.46 -9.25 -19.55
CA PRO A 250 -8.36 -8.71 -18.74
C PRO A 250 -8.20 -7.19 -18.85
N GLN A 251 -8.67 -6.56 -19.94
CA GLN A 251 -8.61 -5.11 -20.11
C GLN A 251 -9.53 -4.36 -19.14
N ASP A 252 -10.68 -4.91 -18.78
CA ASP A 252 -11.58 -4.31 -17.79
C ASP A 252 -10.93 -4.29 -16.40
N MET A 253 -10.21 -5.38 -16.08
CA MET A 253 -9.39 -5.47 -14.87
C MET A 253 -8.20 -4.50 -14.94
N GLU A 254 -7.49 -4.43 -16.06
CA GLU A 254 -6.41 -3.45 -16.28
C GLU A 254 -6.93 -2.01 -16.05
N ALA A 255 -8.08 -1.66 -16.62
CA ALA A 255 -8.67 -0.33 -16.49
C ALA A 255 -8.97 0.00 -15.02
N THR A 256 -9.46 -0.97 -14.24
CA THR A 256 -9.76 -0.75 -12.82
C THR A 256 -8.51 -0.71 -11.96
N LEU A 257 -7.53 -1.57 -12.22
CA LEU A 257 -6.23 -1.50 -11.56
C LEU A 257 -5.54 -0.16 -11.87
N TYR A 258 -5.63 0.31 -13.11
CA TYR A 258 -5.10 1.62 -13.50
C TYR A 258 -5.79 2.76 -12.74
N ARG A 259 -7.10 2.69 -12.59
CA ARG A 259 -7.91 3.63 -11.80
C ARG A 259 -7.52 3.63 -10.32
N LEU A 260 -7.43 2.45 -9.71
CA LEU A 260 -6.97 2.27 -8.34
C LEU A 260 -5.52 2.75 -8.14
N LYS A 261 -4.65 2.62 -9.17
CA LYS A 261 -3.29 3.18 -9.17
C LYS A 261 -3.27 4.68 -8.91
N GLN A 262 -4.25 5.41 -9.44
CA GLN A 262 -4.30 6.86 -9.33
C GLN A 262 -4.74 7.35 -7.94
N VAL A 263 -5.16 6.44 -7.05
CA VAL A 263 -5.58 6.79 -5.69
C VAL A 263 -4.34 6.93 -4.81
N PRO A 264 -4.04 8.13 -4.26
CA PRO A 264 -2.90 8.27 -3.36
C PRO A 264 -3.04 7.39 -2.12
N GLY A 265 -1.95 6.72 -1.74
CA GLY A 265 -1.94 5.73 -0.67
C GLY A 265 -2.29 4.30 -1.12
N VAL A 266 -2.65 4.08 -2.39
CA VAL A 266 -2.79 2.74 -2.98
C VAL A 266 -1.54 2.37 -3.75
N SER A 267 -1.15 1.10 -3.70
CA SER A 267 0.00 0.53 -4.41
C SER A 267 -0.28 -0.92 -4.80
N PHE A 268 0.53 -1.49 -5.69
CA PHE A 268 0.33 -2.85 -6.20
C PHE A 268 1.55 -3.74 -6.07
N ILE A 269 1.30 -5.02 -5.88
CA ILE A 269 2.17 -6.09 -6.35
C ILE A 269 1.34 -6.91 -7.34
N LEU A 270 1.68 -6.83 -8.64
CA LEU A 270 1.04 -7.63 -9.68
C LEU A 270 1.93 -8.82 -10.02
N ALA A 271 1.39 -10.03 -10.01
CA ALA A 271 2.11 -11.23 -10.41
C ALA A 271 1.49 -11.85 -11.67
N GLY A 272 2.32 -12.09 -12.67
CA GLY A 272 1.88 -12.68 -13.94
C GLY A 272 2.90 -13.64 -14.55
N SER A 273 2.45 -14.44 -15.51
CA SER A 273 3.35 -15.22 -16.36
C SER A 273 4.12 -14.33 -17.35
N LYS A 274 5.14 -14.87 -18.01
CA LYS A 274 5.81 -14.14 -19.12
C LYS A 274 4.84 -13.86 -20.28
N ASP A 275 3.86 -14.73 -20.47
CA ASP A 275 2.82 -14.59 -21.49
C ASP A 275 1.75 -13.56 -21.09
N ALA A 276 1.63 -13.26 -19.79
CA ALA A 276 0.77 -12.19 -19.26
C ALA A 276 1.09 -10.84 -19.87
N LYS A 277 2.36 -10.60 -20.27
CA LYS A 277 2.80 -9.36 -20.91
C LYS A 277 1.97 -8.99 -22.15
N TYR A 278 1.37 -9.97 -22.83
CA TYR A 278 0.55 -9.76 -24.02
C TYR A 278 -0.94 -9.55 -23.71
N ARG A 279 -1.39 -9.87 -22.50
CA ARG A 279 -2.79 -9.76 -22.07
C ARG A 279 -3.04 -8.56 -21.16
N ILE A 280 -2.03 -8.13 -20.40
CA ILE A 280 -2.10 -7.03 -19.45
C ILE A 280 -0.86 -6.16 -19.61
N ALA A 281 -1.04 -4.84 -19.72
CA ALA A 281 0.05 -3.91 -19.84
C ALA A 281 0.73 -3.64 -18.47
N PHE A 282 1.52 -4.60 -17.99
CA PHE A 282 2.34 -4.44 -16.77
C PHE A 282 3.19 -3.16 -16.80
N THR A 283 3.66 -2.73 -17.98
CA THR A 283 4.43 -1.48 -18.14
C THR A 283 3.62 -0.22 -17.88
N LYS A 284 2.28 -0.26 -17.99
CA LYS A 284 1.42 0.86 -17.62
C LYS A 284 1.07 0.82 -16.13
N LEU A 285 0.88 -0.38 -15.58
CA LEU A 285 0.43 -0.58 -14.21
C LEU A 285 1.59 -0.51 -13.20
N CYS A 286 2.77 -1.01 -13.54
CA CYS A 286 3.91 -1.17 -12.65
C CYS A 286 5.01 -0.15 -12.93
N ASP A 287 5.45 0.57 -11.90
CA ASP A 287 6.59 1.49 -11.98
C ASP A 287 7.92 0.73 -11.96
N HIS A 288 7.92 -0.46 -11.34
CA HIS A 288 9.07 -1.35 -11.29
C HIS A 288 8.66 -2.78 -11.68
N ILE A 289 9.42 -3.42 -12.56
CA ILE A 289 9.18 -4.79 -13.00
C ILE A 289 10.41 -5.63 -12.66
N GLU A 290 10.23 -6.71 -11.93
CA GLU A 290 11.24 -7.74 -11.67
C GLU A 290 10.89 -9.02 -12.43
N GLU A 291 11.88 -9.62 -13.07
CA GLU A 291 11.76 -10.96 -13.63
C GLU A 291 12.27 -12.01 -12.65
N ILE A 292 11.50 -13.08 -12.47
CA ILE A 292 11.78 -14.22 -11.58
C ILE A 292 11.90 -15.50 -12.40
#